data_AF-A0A5J4UUV4-F1
#
_entry.id   AF-A0A5J4UUV4-F1
#
_cell.length_a   1.000
_cell.length_b   1.000
_cell.length_c   1.000
_cell.angle_alpha   90.00
_cell.angle_beta   90.00
_cell.angle_gamma   90.00
#
_symmetry.space_group_name_H-M   'P 1'
#
loop_
_entity.id
_entity.type
_entity.pdbx_description
1 polymer ?
#
loop_
_entity_poly.entity_id
_entity_poly.type
_entity_poly.pdbx_seq_one_letter_code
_entity_poly.pdbx_strand_id
1 'polypeptide(L)'
;QELLTGRHPYESGTEQATIDRIKVGKPDQLPDFVPREMKELITAMLSHDANKRPTTKQIMEQDTIKLYLRMQEEKEQIIEKSEKQQNEIVLLKQQLAKQQTQSNTSQTKQQSISTQPKVTSEPKIMIEPPVTQATVTQVRKVLTPIESEVLKDVEVNGDTYKHTEENINDCTLLFNPLMNKGIVKLEVLGVKYLYAVGIADESMRYGRNERPYERGRDKIVCYGCDGGIRHIGDLIEGNSGFYQDGCRIGMELNMESNPRSLTFFINDKEQPNFVINIPKAVRIFCYFSQRGASFKINKFEFLSTPTARHGEGTRAWEYGQKWN
;
A
#
# COMPACT_ATOMS: atom_id res chain seq x y z
N GLN A 1 17.35 6.91 23.23
CA GLN A 1 16.77 5.98 24.20
C GLN A 1 15.28 6.23 24.38
N GLU A 2 14.85 7.40 24.86
CA GLU A 2 13.43 7.67 25.15
C GLU A 2 12.44 7.34 24.01
N LEU A 3 12.73 7.78 22.78
CA LEU A 3 11.95 7.43 21.58
C LEU A 3 11.83 5.90 21.30
N LEU A 4 12.76 5.09 21.81
CA LEU A 4 12.76 3.63 21.64
C LEU A 4 12.05 2.91 22.80
N THR A 5 11.99 3.53 23.99
CA THR A 5 11.53 2.88 25.23
C THR A 5 10.22 3.46 25.78
N GLY A 6 9.76 4.60 25.27
CA GLY A 6 8.60 5.33 25.79
C GLY A 6 8.80 5.86 27.22
N ARG A 7 10.05 5.92 27.70
CA ARG A 7 10.44 6.28 29.07
C ARG A 7 11.74 7.07 29.06
N HIS A 8 11.86 8.04 29.96
CA HIS A 8 13.05 8.88 30.04
C HIS A 8 14.28 8.05 30.46
N PRO A 9 15.50 8.30 29.95
CA PRO A 9 16.65 7.39 30.16
C PRO A 9 17.07 7.19 31.62
N TYR A 10 16.67 8.11 32.50
CA TYR A 10 16.97 8.09 33.94
C TYR A 10 15.71 7.91 34.81
N GLU A 11 14.54 7.67 34.20
CA GLU A 11 13.26 7.53 34.89
C GLU A 11 13.33 6.47 36.01
N SER A 12 12.58 6.68 37.09
CA SER A 12 12.52 5.75 38.21
C SER A 12 11.17 5.87 38.92
N GLY A 13 10.89 4.94 39.84
CA GLY A 13 9.61 4.92 40.57
C GLY A 13 9.36 6.13 41.48
N THR A 14 10.37 6.98 41.71
CA THR A 14 10.23 8.26 42.42
C THR A 14 11.08 9.36 41.76
N GLU A 15 10.67 10.61 41.96
CA GLU A 15 11.38 11.81 41.47
C GLU A 15 12.82 11.87 42.02
N GLN A 16 12.99 11.67 43.33
CA GLN A 16 14.30 11.69 43.98
C GLN A 16 15.24 10.62 43.38
N ALA A 17 14.76 9.40 43.13
CA ALA A 17 15.55 8.35 42.51
C ALA A 17 15.92 8.68 41.05
N THR A 18 15.06 9.38 40.31
CA THR A 18 15.36 9.90 38.97
C THR A 18 16.46 10.97 39.02
N ILE A 19 16.36 11.93 39.95
CA ILE A 19 17.38 12.96 40.17
C ILE A 19 18.75 12.34 40.48
N ASP A 20 18.79 11.33 41.35
CA ASP A 20 20.05 10.69 41.74
C ASP A 20 20.64 9.82 40.62
N ARG A 21 19.81 9.18 39.79
CA ARG A 21 20.26 8.51 38.54
C ARG A 21 20.91 9.49 37.55
N ILE A 22 20.35 10.69 37.40
CA ILE A 22 20.91 11.76 36.55
C ILE A 22 22.27 12.23 37.10
N LYS A 23 22.37 12.50 38.41
CA LYS A 23 23.64 12.93 39.05
C LYS A 23 24.77 11.90 38.87
N VAL A 24 24.44 10.61 38.97
CA VAL A 24 25.41 9.51 38.83
C VAL A 24 25.71 9.17 37.36
N GLY A 25 24.92 9.71 36.41
CA GLY A 25 25.10 9.42 34.98
C GLY A 25 24.82 7.95 34.63
N LYS A 26 23.88 7.32 35.35
CA LYS A 26 23.50 5.91 35.17
C LYS A 26 22.11 5.78 34.50
N PRO A 27 22.03 5.75 33.16
CA PRO A 27 20.78 5.48 32.46
C PRO A 27 20.34 4.03 32.64
N ASP A 28 19.05 3.77 32.45
CA ASP A 28 18.50 2.41 32.36
C ASP A 28 19.04 1.67 31.12
N GLN A 29 19.12 0.34 31.22
CA GLN A 29 19.63 -0.49 30.13
C GLN A 29 18.67 -0.51 28.93
N LEU A 30 19.24 -0.51 27.73
CA LEU A 30 18.47 -0.63 26.48
C LEU A 30 17.95 -2.07 26.29
N PRO A 31 16.66 -2.27 25.96
CA PRO A 31 16.06 -3.59 25.74
C PRO A 31 16.75 -4.41 24.66
N ASP A 32 16.59 -5.73 24.71
CA ASP A 32 17.31 -6.67 23.81
C ASP A 32 16.84 -6.67 22.35
N PHE A 33 15.71 -6.04 22.03
CA PHE A 33 15.35 -5.76 20.65
C PHE A 33 16.23 -4.68 19.99
N VAL A 34 16.93 -3.85 20.77
CA VAL A 34 17.82 -2.81 20.22
C VAL A 34 19.11 -3.48 19.74
N PRO A 35 19.49 -3.37 18.45
CA PRO A 35 20.71 -3.98 17.92
C PRO A 35 21.95 -3.52 18.68
N ARG A 36 22.96 -4.39 18.80
CA ARG A 36 24.16 -4.16 19.61
C ARG A 36 24.87 -2.84 19.25
N GLU A 37 25.10 -2.59 17.97
CA GLU A 37 25.76 -1.36 17.48
C GLU A 37 24.98 -0.09 17.86
N MET A 38 23.64 -0.16 17.80
CA MET A 38 22.75 0.92 18.26
C MET A 38 22.80 1.07 19.79
N LYS A 39 22.88 -0.03 20.56
CA LYS A 39 23.07 0.05 22.02
C LYS A 39 24.40 0.74 22.36
N GLU A 40 25.48 0.37 21.70
CA GLU A 40 26.82 0.95 21.89
C GLU A 40 26.82 2.45 21.54
N LEU A 41 26.27 2.84 20.38
CA LEU A 41 26.16 4.24 19.95
C LEU A 41 25.33 5.10 20.93
N ILE A 42 24.13 4.64 21.31
CA ILE A 42 23.23 5.38 22.20
C ILE A 42 23.83 5.50 23.60
N THR A 43 24.51 4.45 24.09
CA THR A 43 25.20 4.48 25.39
C THR A 43 26.35 5.51 25.38
N ALA A 44 27.12 5.57 24.28
CA ALA A 44 28.16 6.57 24.11
C ALA A 44 27.58 8.01 24.07
N MET A 45 26.48 8.23 23.34
CA MET A 45 25.79 9.53 23.29
C MET A 45 25.25 10.00 24.66
N LEU A 46 24.81 9.07 25.51
CA LEU A 46 24.30 9.37 26.85
C LEU A 46 25.37 9.47 27.93
N SER A 47 26.65 9.27 27.59
CA SER A 47 27.76 9.34 28.55
C SER A 47 27.81 10.67 29.30
N HIS A 48 28.04 10.63 30.62
CA HIS A 48 28.29 11.83 31.41
C HIS A 48 29.60 12.53 30.99
N ASP A 49 30.60 11.74 30.59
CA ASP A 49 31.88 12.23 30.07
C ASP A 49 31.73 12.68 28.61
N ALA A 50 31.92 13.98 28.38
CA ALA A 50 31.79 14.59 27.05
C ALA A 50 32.78 14.01 26.03
N ASN A 51 33.98 13.58 26.44
CA ASN A 51 34.99 13.03 25.53
C ASN A 51 34.66 11.62 25.05
N LYS A 52 33.71 10.94 25.71
CA LYS A 52 33.21 9.61 25.31
C LYS A 52 31.98 9.69 24.41
N ARG A 53 31.41 10.88 24.22
CA ARG A 53 30.30 11.08 23.28
C ARG A 53 30.85 11.07 21.85
N PRO A 54 30.20 10.36 20.91
CA PRO A 54 30.64 10.35 19.52
C PRO A 54 30.47 11.73 18.90
N THR A 55 31.43 12.13 18.08
CA THR A 55 31.32 13.35 17.26
C THR A 55 30.27 13.19 16.17
N THR A 56 29.72 14.30 15.67
CA THR A 56 28.78 14.28 14.53
C THR A 56 29.37 13.53 13.32
N LYS A 57 30.68 13.62 13.09
CA LYS A 57 31.35 12.87 12.02
C LYS A 57 31.26 11.36 12.24
N GLN A 58 31.55 10.87 13.44
CA GLN A 58 31.43 9.44 13.79
C GLN A 58 29.98 8.94 13.73
N ILE A 59 29.01 9.79 14.12
CA ILE A 59 27.57 9.49 14.00
C ILE A 59 27.19 9.37 12.51
N MET A 60 27.57 10.34 11.67
CA MET A 60 27.32 10.31 10.22
C MET A 60 28.16 9.27 9.47
N GLU A 61 29.20 8.70 10.11
CA GLU A 61 29.97 7.58 9.57
C GLU A 61 29.32 6.21 9.81
N GLN A 62 28.33 6.11 10.69
CA GLN A 62 27.62 4.86 10.94
C GLN A 62 26.72 4.52 9.73
N ASP A 63 26.78 3.27 9.25
CA ASP A 63 26.25 2.92 7.93
C ASP A 63 24.73 2.98 7.83
N THR A 64 24.00 2.69 8.92
CA THR A 64 22.54 2.89 8.98
C THR A 64 22.18 4.38 8.85
N ILE A 65 22.93 5.28 9.50
CA ILE A 65 22.73 6.73 9.40
C ILE A 65 23.08 7.23 7.99
N LYS A 66 24.20 6.79 7.40
CA LYS A 66 24.54 7.07 5.98
C LYS A 66 23.47 6.60 4.99
N LEU A 67 22.84 5.46 5.26
CA LEU A 67 21.78 4.89 4.43
C LEU A 67 20.51 5.74 4.52
N TYR A 68 20.07 6.09 5.73
CA TYR A 68 18.91 6.95 5.93
C TYR A 68 19.10 8.36 5.34
N LEU A 69 20.29 8.96 5.45
CA LEU A 69 20.59 10.27 4.87
C LEU A 69 20.48 10.24 3.34
N ARG A 70 21.18 9.32 2.67
CA ARG A 70 21.08 9.14 1.20
C ARG A 70 19.65 8.89 0.74
N MET A 71 18.88 8.10 1.49
CA MET A 71 17.48 7.83 1.16
C MET A 71 16.59 9.09 1.24
N GLN A 72 16.88 10.06 2.13
CA GLN A 72 16.15 11.34 2.11
C GLN A 72 16.61 12.23 0.94
N GLU A 73 17.91 12.30 0.65
CA GLU A 73 18.45 13.05 -0.50
C GLU A 73 17.85 12.56 -1.84
N GLU A 74 17.78 11.24 -2.04
CA GLU A 74 17.16 10.63 -3.23
C GLU A 74 15.65 10.92 -3.31
N LYS A 75 14.95 10.89 -2.16
CA LYS A 75 13.52 11.20 -2.08
C LYS A 75 13.22 12.66 -2.42
N GLU A 76 14.04 13.60 -1.96
CA GLU A 76 13.92 15.02 -2.29
C GLU A 76 14.14 15.26 -3.80
N GLN A 77 15.15 14.63 -4.40
CA GLN A 77 15.40 14.70 -5.85
C GLN A 77 14.25 14.13 -6.68
N ILE A 78 13.61 13.04 -6.22
CA ILE A 78 12.45 12.44 -6.89
C ILE A 78 11.24 13.39 -6.83
N ILE A 79 11.01 14.05 -5.69
CA ILE A 79 9.94 15.06 -5.54
C ILE A 79 10.19 16.21 -6.54
N GLU A 80 11.36 16.83 -6.52
CA GLU A 80 11.72 17.95 -7.40
C GLU A 80 11.58 17.58 -8.90
N LYS A 81 11.98 16.36 -9.28
CA LYS A 81 11.85 15.86 -10.65
C LYS A 81 10.39 15.63 -11.04
N SER A 82 9.57 15.10 -10.13
CA SER A 82 8.15 14.86 -10.38
C SER A 82 7.36 16.17 -10.52
N GLU A 83 7.70 17.20 -9.75
CA GLU A 83 7.13 18.55 -9.87
C GLU A 83 7.50 19.20 -11.22
N LYS A 84 8.77 19.08 -11.66
CA LYS A 84 9.20 19.54 -12.99
C LYS A 84 8.42 18.86 -14.11
N GLN A 85 8.28 17.53 -14.08
CA GLN A 85 7.51 16.78 -15.07
C GLN A 85 6.02 17.13 -15.06
N GLN A 86 5.43 17.35 -13.88
CA GLN A 86 4.04 17.76 -13.76
C GLN A 86 3.80 19.15 -14.37
N ASN A 87 4.72 20.10 -14.16
CA ASN A 87 4.66 21.44 -14.76
C ASN A 87 4.80 21.38 -16.29
N GLU A 88 5.67 20.53 -16.82
CA GLU A 88 5.83 20.32 -18.27
C GLU A 88 4.57 19.70 -18.91
N ILE A 89 3.94 18.72 -18.25
CA ILE A 89 2.66 18.13 -18.66
C ILE A 89 1.54 19.19 -18.69
N VAL A 90 1.50 20.11 -17.72
CA VAL A 90 0.52 21.21 -17.70
C VAL A 90 0.73 22.15 -18.88
N LEU A 91 1.98 22.49 -19.21
CA LEU A 91 2.32 23.35 -20.34
C LEU A 91 1.94 22.71 -21.69
N LEU A 92 2.27 21.43 -21.88
CA LEU A 92 1.91 20.66 -23.08
C LEU A 92 0.38 20.54 -23.25
N LYS A 93 -0.36 20.30 -22.17
CA LYS A 93 -1.84 20.28 -22.21
C LYS A 93 -2.43 21.64 -22.61
N GLN A 94 -1.87 22.76 -22.16
CA GLN A 94 -2.29 24.09 -22.60
C GLN A 94 -2.00 24.36 -24.08
N GLN A 95 -0.91 23.82 -24.63
CA GLN A 95 -0.60 23.94 -26.07
C GLN A 95 -1.54 23.11 -26.93
N LEU A 96 -1.80 21.84 -26.55
CA LEU A 96 -2.73 20.94 -27.24
C LEU A 96 -4.17 21.52 -27.28
N ALA A 97 -4.63 22.09 -26.16
CA ALA A 97 -5.94 22.74 -26.09
C ALA A 97 -6.09 23.89 -27.10
N LYS A 98 -5.03 24.68 -27.33
CA LYS A 98 -5.03 25.79 -28.32
C LYS A 98 -5.10 25.30 -29.77
N GLN A 99 -4.48 24.15 -30.07
CA GLN A 99 -4.50 23.56 -31.42
C GLN A 99 -5.89 22.98 -31.78
N GLN A 100 -6.57 22.32 -30.84
CA GLN A 100 -7.89 21.72 -31.10
C GLN A 100 -9.00 22.76 -31.40
N THR A 101 -8.86 24.00 -30.92
CA THR A 101 -9.78 25.11 -31.26
C THR A 101 -9.73 25.57 -32.73
N GLN A 102 -8.76 25.12 -33.55
CA GLN A 102 -8.61 25.58 -34.94
C GLN A 102 -9.15 24.61 -36.00
N SER A 103 -9.53 23.37 -35.65
CA SER A 103 -9.93 22.34 -36.63
C SER A 103 -11.43 22.22 -36.92
N ASN A 104 -12.31 22.88 -36.14
CA ASN A 104 -13.77 22.70 -36.22
C ASN A 104 -14.51 23.81 -37.00
N THR A 105 -13.93 24.28 -38.11
CA THR A 105 -14.55 25.31 -38.98
C THR A 105 -14.48 24.95 -40.46
N SER A 106 -15.16 23.87 -40.89
CA SER A 106 -15.67 23.69 -42.26
C SER A 106 -16.42 22.35 -42.43
N GLN A 107 -17.76 22.40 -42.58
CA GLN A 107 -18.57 21.69 -43.60
C GLN A 107 -20.06 21.68 -43.24
N THR A 108 -20.87 22.54 -43.87
CA THR A 108 -22.35 22.41 -43.89
C THR A 108 -22.96 23.09 -45.13
N LYS A 109 -23.29 22.30 -46.15
CA LYS A 109 -24.19 22.54 -47.33
C LYS A 109 -24.51 21.15 -47.91
N GLN A 110 -25.71 20.76 -48.37
CA GLN A 110 -26.99 21.44 -48.59
C GLN A 110 -28.15 20.41 -48.75
N GLN A 111 -29.39 20.77 -48.34
CA GLN A 111 -30.71 20.41 -48.94
C GLN A 111 -31.20 18.92 -48.98
N SER A 112 -32.51 18.58 -48.92
CA SER A 112 -33.75 19.39 -48.82
C SER A 112 -35.03 18.62 -48.37
N ILE A 113 -35.79 19.26 -47.46
CA ILE A 113 -37.27 19.46 -47.43
C ILE A 113 -38.25 18.27 -47.34
N SER A 114 -38.97 18.21 -46.20
CA SER A 114 -40.45 18.10 -45.98
C SER A 114 -40.71 17.39 -44.62
N THR A 115 -41.65 17.75 -43.74
CA THR A 115 -42.68 18.83 -43.70
C THR A 115 -42.90 19.31 -42.23
N GLN A 116 -44.00 20.01 -41.92
CA GLN A 116 -44.40 20.52 -40.57
C GLN A 116 -45.95 20.52 -40.43
N PRO A 117 -46.62 20.83 -39.27
CA PRO A 117 -46.13 21.51 -38.04
C PRO A 117 -46.65 21.05 -36.63
N LYS A 118 -46.09 21.70 -35.57
CA LYS A 118 -46.65 21.96 -34.20
C LYS A 118 -46.76 20.78 -33.20
N VAL A 119 -46.54 20.92 -31.88
CA VAL A 119 -46.57 22.06 -30.92
C VAL A 119 -45.36 21.95 -29.94
N THR A 120 -44.41 22.90 -29.90
CA THR A 120 -44.30 24.09 -29.02
C THR A 120 -44.12 23.85 -27.50
N SER A 121 -42.87 23.92 -27.02
CA SER A 121 -42.45 24.80 -25.90
C SER A 121 -40.91 24.91 -25.85
N GLU A 122 -40.41 26.10 -25.49
CA GLU A 122 -39.00 26.50 -25.58
C GLU A 122 -38.45 26.94 -24.19
N PRO A 123 -37.18 27.34 -24.01
CA PRO A 123 -36.27 26.63 -23.12
C PRO A 123 -36.00 27.34 -21.78
N LYS A 124 -35.34 26.64 -20.86
CA LYS A 124 -34.69 27.26 -19.70
C LYS A 124 -33.22 26.83 -19.59
N ILE A 125 -32.34 27.73 -20.01
CA ILE A 125 -30.90 27.63 -19.75
C ILE A 125 -30.69 27.97 -18.27
N MET A 126 -30.15 27.03 -17.50
CA MET A 126 -29.53 27.32 -16.21
C MET A 126 -28.05 26.98 -16.29
N ILE A 127 -27.22 28.03 -16.25
CA ILE A 127 -25.79 27.91 -16.07
C ILE A 127 -25.58 27.67 -14.57
N GLU A 128 -25.24 26.45 -14.18
CA GLU A 128 -24.69 26.22 -12.85
C GLU A 128 -23.22 26.69 -12.83
N PRO A 129 -22.80 27.50 -11.85
CA PRO A 129 -21.40 27.89 -11.72
C PRO A 129 -20.54 26.67 -11.38
N PRO A 130 -19.28 26.61 -11.84
CA PRO A 130 -18.40 25.49 -11.54
C PRO A 130 -18.14 25.45 -10.03
N VAL A 131 -18.67 24.43 -9.36
CA VAL A 131 -18.36 24.15 -7.95
C VAL A 131 -16.88 23.81 -7.89
N THR A 132 -16.08 24.76 -7.41
CA THR A 132 -14.67 24.56 -7.11
C THR A 132 -14.57 23.52 -6.00
N GLN A 133 -14.40 22.25 -6.37
CA GLN A 133 -14.19 21.19 -5.39
C GLN A 133 -12.87 21.47 -4.66
N ALA A 134 -13.00 22.02 -3.46
CA ALA A 134 -11.88 22.26 -2.58
C ALA A 134 -11.10 20.95 -2.40
N THR A 135 -9.79 21.03 -2.57
CA THR A 135 -8.86 19.93 -2.33
C THR A 135 -9.01 19.46 -0.89
N VAL A 136 -9.76 18.37 -0.70
CA VAL A 136 -9.72 17.62 0.56
C VAL A 136 -8.33 17.04 0.65
N THR A 137 -7.48 17.64 1.48
CA THR A 137 -6.18 17.10 1.87
C THR A 137 -6.40 15.81 2.63
N GLN A 138 -6.68 14.72 1.92
CA GLN A 138 -6.78 13.39 2.49
C GLN A 138 -5.44 13.03 3.10
N VAL A 139 -5.42 12.91 4.42
CA VAL A 139 -4.33 12.25 5.14
C VAL A 139 -4.15 10.87 4.51
N ARG A 140 -3.04 10.66 3.78
CA ARG A 140 -2.70 9.39 3.14
C ARG A 140 -2.63 8.33 4.23
N LYS A 141 -3.70 7.55 4.40
CA LYS A 141 -3.67 6.36 5.25
C LYS A 141 -2.61 5.44 4.64
N VAL A 142 -1.61 5.07 5.42
CA VAL A 142 -0.50 4.25 4.94
C VAL A 142 -0.78 2.80 5.30
N LEU A 143 -0.64 1.91 4.31
CA LEU A 143 -0.62 0.47 4.55
C LEU A 143 0.78 0.09 5.02
N THR A 144 0.93 -0.50 6.20
CA THR A 144 2.24 -0.83 6.80
C THR A 144 2.36 -2.33 7.06
N PRO A 145 3.55 -2.93 6.88
CA PRO A 145 3.74 -4.35 7.18
C PRO A 145 3.60 -4.61 8.68
N ILE A 146 3.23 -5.84 9.04
CA ILE A 146 3.25 -6.30 10.43
C ILE A 146 4.67 -6.75 10.78
N GLU A 147 5.18 -6.23 11.91
CA GLU A 147 6.46 -6.64 12.49
C GLU A 147 6.51 -8.17 12.67
N SER A 148 7.46 -8.81 12.01
CA SER A 148 7.57 -10.26 11.94
C SER A 148 8.95 -10.68 11.42
N GLU A 149 9.34 -11.92 11.71
CA GLU A 149 10.61 -12.51 11.24
C GLU A 149 10.74 -12.54 9.71
N VAL A 150 9.63 -12.46 8.97
CA VAL A 150 9.61 -12.32 7.50
C VAL A 150 10.36 -11.06 7.04
N LEU A 151 10.28 -9.96 7.80
CA LEU A 151 10.95 -8.70 7.43
C LEU A 151 12.48 -8.79 7.43
N LYS A 152 13.08 -9.83 8.03
CA LYS A 152 14.53 -10.08 7.94
C LYS A 152 14.97 -10.49 6.53
N ASP A 153 14.05 -10.96 5.70
CA ASP A 153 14.30 -11.31 4.31
C ASP A 153 13.84 -10.21 3.34
N VAL A 154 13.35 -9.06 3.83
CA VAL A 154 12.74 -8.00 3.01
C VAL A 154 13.36 -6.63 3.26
N GLU A 155 14.00 -6.10 2.23
CA GLU A 155 14.36 -4.69 2.07
C GLU A 155 13.08 -3.86 1.83
N VAL A 156 12.71 -2.99 2.77
CA VAL A 156 11.55 -2.09 2.64
C VAL A 156 12.02 -0.66 2.34
N ASN A 157 11.62 -0.12 1.18
CA ASN A 157 11.91 1.25 0.77
C ASN A 157 10.61 1.99 0.40
N GLY A 158 10.10 2.77 1.36
CA GLY A 158 8.82 3.47 1.23
C GLY A 158 7.67 2.48 1.05
N ASP A 159 6.96 2.60 -0.08
CA ASP A 159 5.87 1.69 -0.45
C ASP A 159 6.36 0.43 -1.20
N THR A 160 7.68 0.27 -1.40
CA THR A 160 8.30 -0.85 -2.14
C THR A 160 8.86 -1.90 -1.18
N TYR A 161 8.60 -3.17 -1.47
CA TYR A 161 9.03 -4.33 -0.69
C TYR A 161 9.85 -5.22 -1.63
N LYS A 162 11.13 -5.45 -1.30
CA LYS A 162 12.07 -6.23 -2.10
C LYS A 162 12.68 -7.35 -1.25
N HIS A 163 12.68 -8.56 -1.78
CA HIS A 163 13.35 -9.70 -1.17
C HIS A 163 14.86 -9.50 -1.26
N THR A 164 15.57 -9.75 -0.16
CA THR A 164 17.04 -9.69 -0.10
C THR A 164 17.71 -10.58 -1.16
N GLU A 165 18.95 -10.27 -1.53
CA GLU A 165 19.74 -11.14 -2.42
C GLU A 165 20.36 -12.35 -1.69
N GLU A 166 20.29 -12.40 -0.35
CA GLU A 166 20.98 -13.38 0.48
C GLU A 166 20.42 -14.81 0.33
N ASN A 167 19.09 -14.93 0.22
CA ASN A 167 18.40 -16.22 0.22
C ASN A 167 17.21 -16.24 -0.77
N ILE A 168 16.38 -17.28 -0.71
CA ILE A 168 15.22 -17.49 -1.60
C ILE A 168 13.95 -17.82 -0.81
N ASN A 169 13.86 -17.37 0.44
CA ASN A 169 12.83 -17.78 1.38
C ASN A 169 11.42 -17.34 0.95
N ASP A 170 10.43 -18.13 1.37
CA ASP A 170 9.02 -17.81 1.17
C ASP A 170 8.58 -16.67 2.11
N CYS A 171 8.25 -15.50 1.53
CA CYS A 171 7.91 -14.29 2.26
C CYS A 171 6.41 -13.96 2.14
N THR A 172 5.65 -14.22 3.20
CA THR A 172 4.23 -13.83 3.31
C THR A 172 4.09 -12.61 4.22
N LEU A 173 4.03 -11.42 3.63
CA LEU A 173 3.85 -10.16 4.37
C LEU A 173 2.37 -9.88 4.63
N LEU A 174 2.01 -9.74 5.91
CA LEU A 174 0.71 -9.24 6.35
C LEU A 174 0.77 -7.74 6.61
N PHE A 175 -0.37 -7.07 6.44
CA PHE A 175 -0.45 -5.61 6.54
C PHE A 175 -1.43 -5.11 7.62
N ASN A 176 -1.15 -3.89 8.10
CA ASN A 176 -2.00 -3.01 8.89
C ASN A 176 -2.49 -1.83 8.01
N PRO A 177 -3.64 -1.20 8.33
CA PRO A 177 -4.56 -1.56 9.41
C PRO A 177 -5.30 -2.89 9.15
N LEU A 178 -6.00 -3.38 10.17
CA LEU A 178 -6.96 -4.47 10.01
C LEU A 178 -8.22 -3.93 9.31
N MET A 179 -8.65 -4.56 8.22
CA MET A 179 -9.82 -4.12 7.43
C MET A 179 -11.09 -4.67 8.08
N ASN A 180 -11.93 -3.80 8.63
CA ASN A 180 -13.15 -4.19 9.36
C ASN A 180 -14.38 -3.29 9.09
N LYS A 181 -14.24 -2.27 8.24
CA LYS A 181 -15.32 -1.33 7.86
C LYS A 181 -14.94 -0.56 6.60
N GLY A 182 -15.91 0.08 5.96
CA GLY A 182 -15.69 0.86 4.74
C GLY A 182 -15.53 -0.01 3.50
N ILE A 183 -15.49 0.67 2.36
CA ILE A 183 -15.08 0.10 1.09
C ILE A 183 -13.63 0.50 0.88
N VAL A 184 -12.74 -0.49 0.74
CA VAL A 184 -11.29 -0.30 0.69
C VAL A 184 -10.77 -0.77 -0.66
N LYS A 185 -9.98 0.06 -1.35
CA LYS A 185 -9.30 -0.33 -2.59
C LYS A 185 -7.79 -0.24 -2.44
N LEU A 186 -7.11 -1.34 -2.76
CA LEU A 186 -5.66 -1.47 -2.82
C LEU A 186 -5.23 -1.70 -4.27
N GLU A 187 -4.10 -1.10 -4.68
CA GLU A 187 -3.36 -1.47 -5.89
C GLU A 187 -1.94 -1.91 -5.52
N VAL A 188 -1.60 -3.15 -5.87
CA VAL A 188 -0.26 -3.73 -5.77
C VAL A 188 0.34 -3.76 -7.17
N LEU A 189 1.48 -3.10 -7.37
CA LEU A 189 2.29 -3.21 -8.56
C LEU A 189 3.27 -4.38 -8.39
N GLY A 190 3.12 -5.44 -9.19
CA GLY A 190 4.15 -6.47 -9.28
C GLY A 190 5.38 -5.90 -9.98
N VAL A 191 6.52 -5.82 -9.29
CA VAL A 191 7.77 -5.31 -9.87
C VAL A 191 8.63 -6.45 -10.40
N LYS A 192 8.73 -7.55 -9.65
CA LYS A 192 9.42 -8.78 -10.04
C LYS A 192 8.96 -9.98 -9.19
N TYR A 193 8.54 -11.09 -9.79
CA TYR A 193 8.22 -12.35 -9.09
C TYR A 193 7.26 -12.23 -7.86
N LEU A 194 6.22 -11.41 -7.97
CA LEU A 194 5.10 -11.44 -7.02
C LEU A 194 4.24 -12.68 -7.30
N TYR A 195 4.14 -13.60 -6.35
CA TYR A 195 3.48 -14.90 -6.54
C TYR A 195 2.00 -14.92 -6.16
N ALA A 196 1.59 -14.17 -5.14
CA ALA A 196 0.18 -14.02 -4.79
C ALA A 196 -0.12 -12.75 -4.01
N VAL A 197 -1.39 -12.35 -4.03
CA VAL A 197 -1.98 -11.38 -3.10
C VAL A 197 -3.25 -11.97 -2.49
N GLY A 198 -3.75 -11.40 -1.40
CA GLY A 198 -5.04 -11.85 -0.87
C GLY A 198 -5.40 -11.30 0.50
N ILE A 199 -6.33 -12.00 1.15
CA ILE A 199 -6.76 -11.71 2.52
C ILE A 199 -6.48 -12.89 3.45
N ALA A 200 -6.24 -12.58 4.71
CA ALA A 200 -6.03 -13.52 5.79
C ALA A 200 -6.87 -13.14 7.02
N ASP A 201 -7.29 -14.14 7.79
CA ASP A 201 -7.93 -13.96 9.09
C ASP A 201 -7.03 -13.17 10.07
N GLU A 202 -7.64 -12.45 11.02
CA GLU A 202 -6.91 -11.59 11.96
C GLU A 202 -5.94 -12.34 12.89
N SER A 203 -6.16 -13.64 13.11
CA SER A 203 -5.29 -14.51 13.92
C SER A 203 -4.01 -14.91 13.21
N MET A 204 -3.93 -14.74 11.88
CA MET A 204 -2.80 -15.22 11.07
C MET A 204 -1.52 -14.45 11.38
N ARG A 205 -0.43 -15.18 11.58
CA ARG A 205 0.94 -14.67 11.70
C ARG A 205 1.84 -15.63 10.92
N TYR A 206 2.80 -15.09 10.18
CA TYR A 206 3.75 -15.89 9.42
C TYR A 206 5.16 -15.73 9.98
N GLY A 207 5.85 -16.85 10.12
CA GLY A 207 7.29 -16.91 10.39
C GLY A 207 8.11 -16.74 9.11
N ARG A 208 9.43 -16.67 9.28
CA ARG A 208 10.39 -16.66 8.17
C ARG A 208 10.25 -17.95 7.35
N ASN A 209 10.27 -17.85 6.02
CA ASN A 209 10.12 -18.98 5.10
C ASN A 209 8.77 -19.72 5.21
N GLU A 210 7.68 -19.04 5.59
CA GLU A 210 6.33 -19.60 5.60
C GLU A 210 5.47 -19.09 4.43
N ARG A 211 4.88 -20.01 3.68
CA ARG A 211 3.90 -19.74 2.62
C ARG A 211 2.52 -19.41 3.20
N PRO A 212 1.62 -18.76 2.45
CA PRO A 212 0.31 -18.37 2.94
C PRO A 212 -0.52 -19.52 3.51
N TYR A 213 -0.37 -20.73 2.93
CA TYR A 213 -1.14 -21.92 3.25
C TYR A 213 -0.52 -22.86 4.30
N GLU A 214 0.67 -22.58 4.84
CA GLU A 214 1.32 -23.45 5.86
C GLU A 214 0.47 -23.61 7.13
N ARG A 215 -0.43 -22.65 7.39
CA ARG A 215 -1.30 -22.59 8.59
C ARG A 215 -2.77 -22.86 8.27
N GLY A 216 -3.04 -23.55 7.16
CA GLY A 216 -4.40 -23.86 6.67
C GLY A 216 -4.87 -22.91 5.56
N ARG A 217 -5.81 -23.39 4.73
CA ARG A 217 -6.42 -22.61 3.63
C ARG A 217 -7.79 -22.03 3.98
N ASP A 218 -8.40 -22.55 5.05
CA ASP A 218 -9.66 -22.10 5.65
C ASP A 218 -9.60 -20.68 6.21
N LYS A 219 -8.40 -20.15 6.46
CA LYS A 219 -8.18 -18.80 7.00
C LYS A 219 -7.75 -17.76 5.97
N ILE A 220 -7.55 -18.13 4.71
CA ILE A 220 -7.04 -17.22 3.67
C ILE A 220 -7.86 -17.29 2.39
N VAL A 221 -7.89 -16.20 1.63
CA VAL A 221 -8.18 -16.24 0.20
C VAL A 221 -6.92 -15.79 -0.51
N CYS A 222 -6.41 -16.62 -1.42
CA CYS A 222 -5.20 -16.36 -2.18
C CYS A 222 -5.56 -16.20 -3.66
N TYR A 223 -5.09 -15.12 -4.29
CA TYR A 223 -5.12 -14.94 -5.74
C TYR A 223 -3.69 -15.04 -6.26
N GLY A 224 -3.40 -16.12 -6.98
CA GLY A 224 -2.07 -16.45 -7.46
C GLY A 224 -1.73 -15.79 -8.79
N CYS A 225 -0.43 -15.69 -9.09
CA CYS A 225 0.08 -15.16 -10.36
C CYS A 225 -0.36 -15.97 -11.59
N ASP A 226 -0.81 -17.21 -11.38
CA ASP A 226 -1.49 -18.07 -12.35
C ASP A 226 -2.88 -17.59 -12.77
N GLY A 227 -3.46 -16.66 -12.02
CA GLY A 227 -4.83 -16.20 -12.23
C GLY A 227 -5.85 -17.08 -11.50
N GLY A 228 -5.41 -18.02 -10.66
CA GLY A 228 -6.32 -18.85 -9.89
C GLY A 228 -6.61 -18.25 -8.51
N ILE A 229 -7.86 -18.34 -8.05
CA ILE A 229 -8.21 -18.07 -6.65
C ILE A 229 -8.30 -19.37 -5.84
N ARG A 230 -7.82 -19.34 -4.60
CA ARG A 230 -7.72 -20.51 -3.71
C ARG A 230 -8.25 -20.20 -2.32
N HIS A 231 -8.99 -21.15 -1.76
CA HIS A 231 -9.47 -21.19 -0.39
C HIS A 231 -9.52 -22.68 0.04
N ILE A 232 -10.59 -23.13 0.72
CA ILE A 232 -10.87 -24.54 0.99
C ILE A 232 -11.29 -25.22 -0.31
N GLY A 233 -10.69 -26.37 -0.64
CA GLY A 233 -11.00 -27.13 -1.84
C GLY A 233 -10.04 -26.85 -3.00
N ASP A 234 -10.59 -26.79 -4.21
CA ASP A 234 -9.84 -26.81 -5.45
C ASP A 234 -9.38 -25.42 -5.92
N LEU A 235 -8.52 -25.40 -6.94
CA LEU A 235 -8.13 -24.17 -7.63
C LEU A 235 -9.28 -23.68 -8.49
N ILE A 236 -9.70 -22.43 -8.31
CA ILE A 236 -10.70 -21.81 -9.18
C ILE A 236 -10.00 -20.96 -10.23
N GLU A 237 -10.12 -21.39 -11.48
CA GLU A 237 -9.56 -20.73 -12.66
C GLU A 237 -10.54 -19.70 -13.28
N GLY A 238 -10.07 -18.99 -14.30
CA GLY A 238 -10.89 -18.05 -15.10
C GLY A 238 -10.64 -16.57 -14.80
N ASN A 239 -9.90 -16.23 -13.74
CA ASN A 239 -9.31 -14.89 -13.62
C ASN A 239 -7.99 -14.83 -14.41
N SER A 240 -7.54 -13.61 -14.71
CA SER A 240 -6.31 -13.36 -15.47
C SER A 240 -5.09 -13.57 -14.56
N GLY A 241 -4.02 -14.17 -15.08
CA GLY A 241 -2.72 -14.21 -14.39
C GLY A 241 -1.99 -12.86 -14.40
N PHE A 242 -0.94 -12.75 -13.59
CA PHE A 242 -0.10 -11.55 -13.47
C PHE A 242 1.41 -11.87 -13.44
N TYR A 243 1.83 -12.89 -14.21
CA TYR A 243 3.24 -13.26 -14.40
C TYR A 243 4.15 -12.18 -15.01
N GLN A 244 3.57 -11.09 -15.56
CA GLN A 244 4.32 -10.03 -16.21
C GLN A 244 4.66 -8.92 -15.21
N ASP A 245 5.95 -8.58 -15.14
CA ASP A 245 6.43 -7.43 -14.37
C ASP A 245 5.74 -6.15 -14.87
N GLY A 246 5.33 -5.28 -13.94
CA GLY A 246 4.52 -4.09 -14.22
C GLY A 246 3.00 -4.30 -14.16
N CYS A 247 2.50 -5.53 -13.97
CA CYS A 247 1.08 -5.77 -13.71
C CYS A 247 0.60 -5.02 -12.46
N ARG A 248 -0.57 -4.37 -12.56
CA ARG A 248 -1.27 -3.74 -11.44
C ARG A 248 -2.40 -4.66 -10.96
N ILE A 249 -2.25 -5.23 -9.77
CA ILE A 249 -3.20 -6.11 -9.13
C ILE A 249 -4.03 -5.30 -8.13
N GLY A 250 -5.31 -5.11 -8.42
CA GLY A 250 -6.25 -4.43 -7.54
C GLY A 250 -7.00 -5.40 -6.64
N MET A 251 -7.25 -4.99 -5.40
CA MET A 251 -8.19 -5.65 -4.48
C MET A 251 -9.17 -4.62 -3.94
N GLU A 252 -10.46 -4.84 -4.14
CA GLU A 252 -11.54 -4.07 -3.51
C GLU A 252 -12.22 -4.94 -2.45
N LEU A 253 -12.16 -4.51 -1.20
CA LEU A 253 -12.86 -5.12 -0.07
C LEU A 253 -14.08 -4.25 0.25
N ASN A 254 -15.29 -4.81 0.09
CA ASN A 254 -16.51 -4.17 0.54
C ASN A 254 -16.91 -4.77 1.90
N MET A 255 -16.56 -4.06 2.98
CA MET A 255 -16.91 -4.48 4.35
C MET A 255 -18.31 -4.01 4.78
N GLU A 256 -19.00 -3.23 3.94
CA GLU A 256 -20.31 -2.64 4.21
C GLU A 256 -21.45 -3.37 3.48
N SER A 257 -21.15 -4.11 2.40
CA SER A 257 -22.12 -4.94 1.72
C SER A 257 -22.54 -6.16 2.56
N ASN A 258 -23.73 -6.67 2.28
CA ASN A 258 -24.22 -7.94 2.81
C ASN A 258 -24.69 -8.82 1.64
N PRO A 259 -23.93 -9.85 1.24
CA PRO A 259 -22.68 -10.33 1.85
C PRO A 259 -21.49 -9.36 1.67
N ARG A 260 -20.52 -9.37 2.59
CA ARG A 260 -19.23 -8.67 2.41
C ARG A 260 -18.45 -9.32 1.29
N SER A 261 -17.74 -8.55 0.47
CA SER A 261 -17.03 -9.08 -0.70
C SER A 261 -15.55 -8.69 -0.78
N LEU A 262 -14.78 -9.52 -1.49
CA LEU A 262 -13.44 -9.24 -1.99
C LEU A 262 -13.43 -9.46 -3.51
N THR A 263 -13.03 -8.42 -4.24
CA THR A 263 -13.01 -8.40 -5.71
C THR A 263 -11.61 -8.12 -6.22
N PHE A 264 -11.19 -8.85 -7.24
CA PHE A 264 -9.87 -8.71 -7.85
C PHE A 264 -9.94 -7.91 -9.16
N PHE A 265 -8.86 -7.17 -9.45
CA PHE A 265 -8.68 -6.44 -10.70
C PHE A 265 -7.27 -6.70 -11.23
N ILE A 266 -7.12 -6.78 -12.55
CA ILE A 266 -5.81 -6.80 -13.23
C ILE A 266 -5.79 -5.66 -14.24
N ASN A 267 -4.85 -4.73 -14.09
CA ASN A 267 -4.73 -3.53 -14.91
C ASN A 267 -6.08 -2.78 -15.03
N ASP A 268 -6.70 -2.49 -13.88
CA ASP A 268 -8.03 -1.87 -13.72
C ASP A 268 -9.24 -2.67 -14.22
N LYS A 269 -9.05 -3.84 -14.86
CA LYS A 269 -10.14 -4.72 -15.30
C LYS A 269 -10.60 -5.64 -14.16
N GLU A 270 -11.87 -5.55 -13.77
CA GLU A 270 -12.53 -6.45 -12.82
C GLU A 270 -12.45 -7.92 -13.30
N GLN A 271 -12.20 -8.84 -12.38
CA GLN A 271 -12.04 -10.27 -12.66
C GLN A 271 -13.33 -11.05 -12.39
N PRO A 272 -13.64 -12.11 -13.15
CA PRO A 272 -14.95 -12.77 -13.10
C PRO A 272 -15.22 -13.53 -11.81
N ASN A 273 -14.21 -14.16 -11.19
CA ASN A 273 -14.36 -14.83 -9.91
C ASN A 273 -13.98 -13.89 -8.77
N PHE A 274 -14.92 -13.71 -7.83
CA PHE A 274 -14.77 -12.89 -6.63
C PHE A 274 -15.31 -13.64 -5.41
N VAL A 275 -15.00 -13.17 -4.20
CA VAL A 275 -15.37 -13.84 -2.95
C VAL A 275 -16.43 -13.05 -2.20
N ILE A 276 -17.40 -13.77 -1.62
CA ILE A 276 -18.45 -13.25 -0.75
C ILE A 276 -18.41 -13.92 0.63
N ASN A 277 -19.12 -13.32 1.60
CA ASN A 277 -19.15 -13.75 3.01
C ASN A 277 -17.79 -13.73 3.72
N ILE A 278 -16.84 -12.90 3.24
CA ILE A 278 -15.54 -12.71 3.92
C ILE A 278 -15.73 -12.31 5.40
N PRO A 279 -14.79 -12.63 6.31
CA PRO A 279 -14.92 -12.34 7.74
C PRO A 279 -15.19 -10.86 8.06
N LYS A 280 -15.65 -10.58 9.28
CA LYS A 280 -15.92 -9.19 9.74
C LYS A 280 -14.66 -8.34 9.86
N ALA A 281 -13.50 -8.98 10.02
CA ALA A 281 -12.21 -8.34 10.05
C ALA A 281 -11.18 -9.21 9.30
N VAL A 282 -10.40 -8.63 8.40
CA VAL A 282 -9.38 -9.33 7.62
C VAL A 282 -8.13 -8.48 7.43
N ARG A 283 -6.99 -9.15 7.26
CA ARG A 283 -5.71 -8.54 6.91
C ARG A 283 -5.45 -8.75 5.43
N ILE A 284 -4.81 -7.78 4.78
CA ILE A 284 -4.29 -7.97 3.43
C ILE A 284 -2.91 -8.65 3.55
N PHE A 285 -2.59 -9.55 2.62
CA PHE A 285 -1.24 -10.09 2.46
C PHE A 285 -0.72 -9.99 1.02
N CYS A 286 0.61 -9.97 0.89
CA CYS A 286 1.34 -10.18 -0.35
C CYS A 286 2.35 -11.31 -0.14
N TYR A 287 2.49 -12.18 -1.13
CA TYR A 287 3.39 -13.34 -1.10
C TYR A 287 4.31 -13.36 -2.32
N PHE A 288 5.60 -13.49 -2.05
CA PHE A 288 6.70 -13.42 -3.00
C PHE A 288 7.91 -14.17 -2.42
N SER A 289 8.79 -14.63 -3.29
CA SER A 289 10.06 -15.26 -2.92
C SER A 289 11.02 -15.16 -4.10
N GLN A 290 12.22 -15.73 -3.98
CA GLN A 290 13.39 -15.51 -4.86
C GLN A 290 14.14 -14.18 -4.62
N ARG A 291 15.45 -14.23 -4.90
CA ARG A 291 16.38 -13.11 -4.83
C ARG A 291 15.91 -11.90 -5.66
N GLY A 292 15.80 -10.76 -4.99
CA GLY A 292 15.40 -9.49 -5.58
C GLY A 292 13.97 -9.45 -6.14
N ALA A 293 13.11 -10.43 -5.82
CA ALA A 293 11.68 -10.34 -6.06
C ALA A 293 11.12 -9.12 -5.35
N SER A 294 10.17 -8.40 -5.96
CA SER A 294 9.65 -7.16 -5.39
C SER A 294 8.25 -6.80 -5.86
N PHE A 295 7.57 -6.02 -5.04
CA PHE A 295 6.32 -5.37 -5.37
C PHE A 295 6.26 -3.99 -4.72
N LYS A 296 5.28 -3.17 -5.13
CA LYS A 296 5.02 -1.86 -4.55
C LYS A 296 3.54 -1.67 -4.27
N ILE A 297 3.20 -1.06 -3.14
CA ILE A 297 1.83 -0.59 -2.86
C ILE A 297 1.65 0.78 -3.52
N ASN A 298 1.02 0.81 -4.70
CA ASN A 298 0.80 2.06 -5.42
C ASN A 298 -0.33 2.89 -4.81
N LYS A 299 -1.44 2.23 -4.46
CA LYS A 299 -2.66 2.89 -4.01
C LYS A 299 -3.26 2.16 -2.82
N PHE A 300 -3.67 2.88 -1.80
CA PHE A 300 -4.50 2.38 -0.70
C PHE A 300 -5.47 3.49 -0.29
N GLU A 301 -6.76 3.27 -0.50
CA GLU A 301 -7.79 4.30 -0.31
C GLU A 301 -9.08 3.71 0.27
N PHE A 302 -9.88 4.59 0.88
CA PHE A 302 -11.26 4.30 1.24
C PHE A 302 -12.17 4.97 0.20
N LEU A 303 -13.08 4.20 -0.37
CA LEU A 303 -14.05 4.65 -1.36
C LEU A 303 -15.36 5.05 -0.68
N SER A 304 -16.07 6.01 -1.27
CA SER A 304 -17.45 6.37 -0.89
C SER A 304 -18.51 5.43 -1.49
N THR A 305 -18.17 4.73 -2.57
CA THR A 305 -19.03 3.80 -3.32
C THR A 305 -18.17 2.69 -3.91
N PRO A 306 -18.67 1.44 -4.05
CA PRO A 306 -17.90 0.38 -4.68
C PRO A 306 -17.62 0.69 -6.16
N THR A 307 -16.48 0.22 -6.68
CA THR A 307 -16.19 0.27 -8.12
C THR A 307 -16.41 -1.06 -8.81
N ALA A 308 -16.42 -2.17 -8.07
CA ALA A 308 -16.83 -3.47 -8.56
C ALA A 308 -18.32 -3.47 -8.96
N ARG A 309 -18.64 -4.12 -10.09
CA ARG A 309 -19.98 -4.13 -10.67
C ARG A 309 -20.64 -5.51 -10.72
N HIS A 310 -19.85 -6.58 -10.75
CA HIS A 310 -20.31 -7.97 -10.80
C HIS A 310 -21.32 -8.22 -11.93
N GLY A 311 -20.86 -7.98 -13.18
CA GLY A 311 -21.69 -8.11 -14.38
C GLY A 311 -22.04 -9.56 -14.74
N GLU A 312 -22.70 -9.72 -15.89
CA GLU A 312 -23.00 -11.04 -16.47
C GLU A 312 -21.70 -11.85 -16.68
N GLY A 313 -21.77 -13.16 -16.39
CA GLY A 313 -20.61 -14.06 -16.46
C GLY A 313 -19.66 -14.01 -15.26
N THR A 314 -19.93 -13.19 -14.24
CA THR A 314 -19.18 -13.24 -12.96
C THR A 314 -19.69 -14.34 -12.02
N ARG A 315 -18.83 -14.89 -11.17
CA ARG A 315 -19.13 -15.95 -10.20
C ARG A 315 -18.65 -15.57 -8.81
N ALA A 316 -19.58 -15.52 -7.86
CA ALA A 316 -19.31 -15.38 -6.44
C ALA A 316 -18.92 -16.72 -5.81
N TRP A 317 -17.90 -16.71 -4.96
CA TRP A 317 -17.44 -17.86 -4.19
C TRP A 317 -17.55 -17.58 -2.70
N GLU A 318 -18.11 -18.51 -1.94
CA GLU A 318 -18.42 -18.27 -0.53
C GLU A 318 -17.22 -18.63 0.38
N TYR A 319 -16.78 -17.67 1.19
CA TYR A 319 -15.76 -17.91 2.22
C TYR A 319 -16.27 -18.91 3.27
N GLY A 320 -15.40 -19.82 3.71
CA GLY A 320 -15.71 -20.90 4.64
C GLY A 320 -16.30 -22.15 3.99
N GLN A 321 -16.67 -22.10 2.70
CA GLN A 321 -17.17 -23.26 1.96
C GLN A 321 -16.07 -23.94 1.15
N LYS A 322 -16.23 -25.25 0.89
CA LYS A 322 -15.36 -25.98 -0.04
C LYS A 322 -15.70 -25.59 -1.48
N TRP A 323 -14.72 -25.05 -2.19
CA TRP A 323 -14.83 -24.69 -3.61
C TRP A 323 -14.49 -25.90 -4.50
N ASN A 324 -15.29 -26.07 -5.56
CA ASN A 324 -15.11 -26.97 -6.69
C ASN A 324 -15.91 -26.41 -7.89
#